data_AF-A0AAW0GDH2-F1
#
_entry.id   AF-A0AAW0GDH2-F1
#
_cell.length_a   1.000
_cell.length_b   1.000
_cell.length_c   1.000
_cell.angle_alpha   90.00
_cell.angle_beta   90.00
_cell.angle_gamma   90.00
#
_symmetry.space_group_name_H-M   'P 1'
#
loop_
_entity.id
_entity.type
_entity.pdbx_description
1 polymer ?
#
loop_
_entity_poly.entity_id
_entity_poly.type
_entity_poly.pdbx_seq_one_letter_code
_entity_poly.pdbx_strand_id
1 'polypeptide(L)'
;MYRCSVNGSNISHTGYIGGSVLARLLKHPNARAFDISAITRSEEKARKLHAFGVNDVVGALDNNTLTENLASNAHVVFDCADADNLDAVRAIIRGLKRRHDATGDIPIYIHTSGTGVLSDHANGIQKSELIYNDLDPDQIESIPLSAPHRQIDIEVVDADKAGELETLTNF
;
A
#
# COMPACT_ATOMS: atom_id res chain seq x y z
N MET A 1 0.70 -11.99 25.01
CA MET A 1 -0.04 -12.78 24.01
C MET A 1 -0.27 -11.85 22.82
N TYR A 2 0.69 -11.75 21.91
CA TYR A 2 0.64 -10.83 20.77
C TYR A 2 -0.20 -11.46 19.67
N ARG A 3 -1.44 -11.00 19.49
CA ARG A 3 -2.29 -11.36 18.35
C ARG A 3 -1.89 -10.45 17.19
N CYS A 4 -1.04 -10.94 16.29
CA CYS A 4 -0.82 -10.33 14.99
C CYS A 4 -2.02 -10.71 14.11
N SER A 5 -3.10 -9.91 14.20
CA SER A 5 -4.24 -10.01 13.28
C SER A 5 -3.85 -9.17 12.07
N VAL A 6 -3.40 -9.79 10.98
CA VAL A 6 -3.44 -9.10 9.68
C VAL A 6 -4.87 -9.28 9.21
N ASN A 7 -5.84 -8.60 9.84
CA ASN A 7 -7.17 -8.50 9.24
C ASN A 7 -7.03 -7.55 8.06
N GLY A 8 -7.65 -7.88 6.92
CA GLY A 8 -7.93 -6.94 5.84
C GLY A 8 -6.74 -6.41 5.03
N SER A 9 -5.70 -7.20 4.74
CA SER A 9 -4.62 -6.71 3.87
C SER A 9 -5.07 -6.57 2.42
N ASN A 10 -5.60 -5.42 1.99
CA ASN A 10 -5.88 -5.11 0.58
C ASN A 10 -4.60 -5.05 -0.23
N ILE A 11 -4.09 -6.21 -0.64
CA ILE A 11 -2.97 -6.28 -1.57
C ILE A 11 -3.55 -6.13 -3.00
N SER A 12 -2.78 -5.63 -3.95
CA SER A 12 -3.05 -5.86 -5.38
C SER A 12 -2.24 -7.06 -5.84
N HIS A 13 -2.77 -8.27 -5.64
CA HIS A 13 -2.02 -9.55 -5.68
C HIS A 13 -1.83 -10.11 -7.08
N THR A 14 -2.53 -9.56 -8.07
CA THR A 14 -2.37 -10.03 -9.46
C THR A 14 -1.15 -9.43 -10.16
N GLY A 15 -0.55 -8.40 -9.56
CA GLY A 15 0.72 -7.82 -9.99
C GLY A 15 1.94 -8.56 -9.40
N TYR A 16 3.12 -8.30 -9.96
CA TYR A 16 4.36 -8.98 -9.56
C TYR A 16 4.70 -8.79 -8.07
N ILE A 17 4.60 -7.55 -7.57
CA ILE A 17 4.92 -7.19 -6.19
C ILE A 17 3.88 -7.79 -5.24
N GLY A 18 2.59 -7.45 -5.42
CA GLY A 18 1.55 -7.92 -4.51
C GLY A 18 1.38 -9.45 -4.52
N GLY A 19 1.57 -10.11 -5.66
CA GLY A 19 1.56 -11.59 -5.73
C GLY A 19 2.70 -12.22 -4.93
N SER A 20 3.88 -11.59 -4.95
CA SER A 20 5.05 -12.02 -4.17
C SER A 20 4.83 -11.81 -2.67
N VAL A 21 4.27 -10.65 -2.28
CA VAL A 21 3.88 -10.35 -0.89
C VAL A 21 2.89 -11.40 -0.39
N LEU A 22 1.80 -11.64 -1.15
CA LEU A 22 0.79 -12.63 -0.79
C LEU A 22 1.40 -14.03 -0.64
N ALA A 23 2.22 -14.47 -1.60
CA ALA A 23 2.88 -15.77 -1.53
C ALA A 23 3.77 -15.91 -0.28
N ARG A 24 4.43 -14.82 0.14
CA ARG A 24 5.27 -14.80 1.34
C ARG A 24 4.45 -14.86 2.64
N LEU A 25 3.32 -14.15 2.68
CA LEU A 25 2.38 -14.16 3.82
C LEU A 25 1.77 -15.55 4.00
N LEU A 26 1.34 -16.19 2.91
CA LEU A 26 0.76 -17.54 2.94
C LEU A 26 1.76 -18.62 3.38
N LYS A 27 3.06 -18.41 3.14
CA LYS A 27 4.15 -19.32 3.58
C LYS A 27 4.71 -18.98 4.96
N HIS A 28 4.24 -17.92 5.60
CA HIS A 28 4.75 -17.50 6.90
C HIS A 28 4.37 -18.53 8.00
N PRO A 29 5.23 -18.80 9.01
CA PRO A 29 4.89 -19.74 10.09
C PRO A 29 3.58 -19.41 10.81
N ASN A 30 3.24 -18.11 10.89
CA ASN A 30 2.00 -17.62 11.48
C ASN A 30 0.87 -17.38 10.46
N ALA A 31 0.95 -17.93 9.23
CA ALA A 31 -0.04 -17.67 8.18
C ALA A 31 -1.49 -17.94 8.62
N ARG A 32 -1.71 -18.93 9.50
CA ARG A 32 -3.03 -19.26 10.06
C ARG A 32 -3.62 -18.19 10.98
N ALA A 33 -2.81 -17.25 11.46
CA ALA A 33 -3.25 -16.13 12.28
C ALA A 33 -3.58 -14.89 11.43
N PHE A 34 -3.31 -14.93 10.12
CA PHE A 34 -3.60 -13.82 9.21
C PHE A 34 -4.97 -14.01 8.58
N ASP A 35 -5.72 -12.91 8.48
CA ASP A 35 -7.03 -12.84 7.83
C ASP A 35 -6.91 -11.95 6.59
N ILE A 36 -6.41 -12.56 5.52
CA ILE A 36 -5.94 -11.86 4.33
C ILE A 36 -7.12 -11.61 3.39
N SER A 37 -7.41 -10.35 3.09
CA SER A 37 -8.40 -9.96 2.09
C SER A 37 -7.75 -9.57 0.77
N ALA A 38 -8.51 -9.62 -0.31
CA ALA A 38 -7.94 -9.44 -1.63
C ALA A 38 -8.88 -8.84 -2.65
N ILE A 39 -8.60 -7.62 -3.11
CA ILE A 39 -9.38 -7.00 -4.19
C ILE A 39 -8.93 -7.53 -5.55
N THR A 40 -9.88 -8.02 -6.34
CA THR A 40 -9.66 -8.44 -7.73
C THR A 40 -10.82 -8.03 -8.63
N ARG A 41 -10.51 -7.61 -9.86
CA ARG A 41 -11.52 -7.22 -10.86
C ARG A 41 -12.23 -8.43 -11.51
N SER A 42 -11.77 -9.64 -11.24
CA SER A 42 -12.23 -10.87 -11.91
C SER A 42 -12.67 -11.91 -10.89
N GLU A 43 -13.93 -12.36 -10.99
CA GLU A 43 -14.46 -13.47 -10.20
C GLU A 43 -13.67 -14.76 -10.38
N GLU A 44 -13.15 -15.03 -11.58
CA GLU A 44 -12.34 -16.22 -11.84
C GLU A 44 -11.04 -16.20 -11.01
N LYS A 45 -10.37 -15.04 -10.95
CA LYS A 45 -9.18 -14.87 -10.11
C LYS A 45 -9.55 -14.90 -8.63
N ALA A 46 -10.71 -14.36 -8.26
CA ALA A 46 -11.26 -14.37 -6.91
C ALA A 46 -11.40 -15.80 -6.38
N ARG A 47 -12.04 -16.69 -7.15
CA ARG A 47 -12.17 -18.12 -6.82
C ARG A 47 -10.84 -18.84 -6.64
N LYS A 48 -9.81 -18.47 -7.42
CA LYS A 48 -8.46 -19.03 -7.27
C LYS A 48 -7.82 -18.62 -5.94
N LEU A 49 -8.04 -17.39 -5.48
CA LEU A 49 -7.54 -16.89 -4.19
C LEU A 49 -8.22 -17.57 -3.00
N HIS A 50 -9.53 -17.80 -3.09
CA HIS A 50 -10.29 -18.52 -2.06
C HIS A 50 -9.69 -19.92 -1.76
N ALA A 51 -9.19 -20.62 -2.78
CA ALA A 51 -8.53 -21.92 -2.60
C ALA A 51 -7.25 -21.87 -1.74
N PHE A 52 -6.68 -20.68 -1.56
CA PHE A 52 -5.52 -20.43 -0.69
C PHE A 52 -5.90 -19.88 0.70
N GLY A 53 -7.19 -19.82 1.04
CA GLY A 53 -7.67 -19.26 2.32
C GLY A 53 -7.62 -17.73 2.39
N VAL A 54 -7.64 -17.07 1.24
CA VAL A 54 -7.69 -15.61 1.10
C VAL A 54 -9.13 -15.19 0.88
N ASN A 55 -9.63 -14.21 1.64
CA ASN A 55 -10.94 -13.61 1.40
C ASN A 55 -10.91 -12.80 0.11
N ASP A 56 -11.55 -13.29 -0.93
CA ASP A 56 -11.61 -12.59 -2.20
C ASP A 56 -12.75 -11.57 -2.24
N VAL A 57 -12.42 -10.37 -2.69
CA VAL A 57 -13.35 -9.25 -2.83
C VAL A 57 -13.35 -8.83 -4.30
N VAL A 58 -14.46 -9.10 -4.98
CA VAL A 58 -14.60 -8.72 -6.38
C VAL A 58 -14.92 -7.22 -6.45
N GLY A 59 -14.02 -6.47 -7.06
CA GLY A 59 -14.11 -5.01 -7.13
C GLY A 59 -12.92 -4.38 -7.82
N ALA A 60 -12.92 -3.06 -7.85
CA ALA A 60 -11.86 -2.25 -8.41
C ALA A 60 -11.36 -1.25 -7.36
N LEU A 61 -10.09 -0.88 -7.46
CA LEU A 61 -9.43 -0.01 -6.47
C LEU A 61 -9.92 1.43 -6.53
N ASP A 62 -10.41 1.86 -7.70
CA ASP A 62 -11.09 3.14 -7.94
C ASP A 62 -12.48 3.22 -7.29
N ASN A 63 -13.02 2.10 -6.78
CA ASN A 63 -14.19 2.13 -5.91
C ASN A 63 -13.76 2.56 -4.50
N ASN A 64 -13.61 3.86 -4.31
CA ASN A 64 -13.14 4.47 -3.06
C ASN A 64 -13.96 4.03 -1.83
N THR A 65 -15.28 3.84 -1.97
CA THR A 65 -16.13 3.35 -0.88
C THR A 65 -15.74 1.92 -0.47
N LEU A 66 -15.50 1.04 -1.43
CA LEU A 66 -15.05 -0.33 -1.18
C LEU A 66 -13.65 -0.32 -0.53
N THR A 67 -12.72 0.43 -1.11
CA THR A 67 -11.33 0.52 -0.65
C THR A 67 -11.26 1.04 0.78
N GLU A 68 -11.98 2.13 1.10
CA GLU A 68 -12.05 2.70 2.44
C GLU A 68 -12.65 1.72 3.46
N ASN A 69 -13.72 1.01 3.08
CA ASN A 69 -14.35 0.02 3.95
C ASN A 69 -13.44 -1.17 4.27
N LEU A 70 -12.71 -1.66 3.27
CA LEU A 70 -11.77 -2.74 3.50
C LEU A 70 -10.57 -2.27 4.35
N ALA A 71 -10.05 -1.07 4.08
CA ALA A 71 -8.97 -0.47 4.86
C ALA A 71 -9.36 -0.25 6.33
N SER A 72 -10.60 0.16 6.63
CA SER A 72 -11.03 0.33 8.03
C SER A 72 -11.14 -0.96 8.82
N ASN A 73 -11.22 -2.10 8.14
CA ASN A 73 -11.19 -3.41 8.78
C ASN A 73 -9.76 -3.98 8.87
N ALA A 74 -8.77 -3.22 8.39
CA ALA A 74 -7.42 -3.70 8.19
C ALA A 74 -6.43 -3.24 9.27
N HIS A 75 -5.56 -4.13 9.76
CA HIS A 75 -4.44 -3.71 10.61
C HIS A 75 -3.22 -3.31 9.79
N VAL A 76 -3.05 -3.94 8.62
CA VAL A 76 -1.97 -3.69 7.69
C VAL A 76 -2.55 -3.65 6.29
N VAL A 77 -2.29 -2.59 5.53
CA VAL A 77 -2.64 -2.48 4.11
C VAL A 77 -1.37 -2.47 3.28
N PHE A 78 -1.34 -3.26 2.21
CA PHE A 78 -0.24 -3.30 1.24
C PHE A 78 -0.73 -2.75 -0.09
N ASP A 79 -0.57 -1.46 -0.33
CA ASP A 79 -0.86 -0.89 -1.63
C ASP A 79 0.32 -1.10 -2.58
N CYS A 80 0.13 -2.03 -3.50
CA CYS A 80 1.13 -2.41 -4.51
C CYS A 80 0.61 -2.30 -5.95
N ALA A 81 -0.45 -1.52 -6.15
CA ALA A 81 -1.24 -1.58 -7.37
C ALA A 81 -0.92 -0.47 -8.37
N ASP A 82 -0.91 0.75 -7.87
CA ASP A 82 -0.97 1.97 -8.66
C ASP A 82 -0.56 3.16 -7.77
N ALA A 83 0.70 3.58 -7.91
CA ALA A 83 1.26 4.70 -7.16
C ALA A 83 0.71 6.06 -7.60
N ASP A 84 -0.06 6.12 -8.68
CA ASP A 84 -0.59 7.36 -9.26
C ASP A 84 -2.07 7.61 -8.87
N ASN A 85 -2.71 6.66 -8.19
CA ASN A 85 -4.12 6.77 -7.82
C ASN A 85 -4.33 7.47 -6.48
N LEU A 86 -4.26 8.81 -6.51
CA LEU A 86 -4.43 9.66 -5.33
C LEU A 86 -5.77 9.43 -4.61
N ASP A 87 -6.86 9.23 -5.34
CA ASP A 87 -8.19 9.05 -4.75
C ASP A 87 -8.30 7.73 -3.98
N ALA A 88 -7.72 6.65 -4.51
CA ALA A 88 -7.64 5.37 -3.83
C ALA A 88 -6.77 5.47 -2.56
N VAL A 89 -5.61 6.13 -2.64
CA VAL A 89 -4.72 6.33 -1.48
C VAL A 89 -5.44 7.11 -0.37
N ARG A 90 -6.12 8.21 -0.71
CA ARG A 90 -6.93 8.96 0.26
C ARG A 90 -8.06 8.11 0.85
N ALA A 91 -8.68 7.24 0.06
CA ALA A 91 -9.69 6.31 0.57
C ALA A 91 -9.09 5.29 1.56
N ILE A 92 -7.90 4.77 1.29
CA ILE A 92 -7.18 3.88 2.22
C ILE A 92 -6.88 4.63 3.53
N ILE A 93 -6.28 5.83 3.45
CA ILE A 93 -5.94 6.64 4.62
C ILE A 93 -7.17 6.93 5.48
N ARG A 94 -8.29 7.37 4.87
CA ARG A 94 -9.55 7.58 5.62
C ARG A 94 -10.04 6.32 6.30
N GLY A 95 -9.94 5.16 5.64
CA GLY A 95 -10.31 3.88 6.21
C GLY A 95 -9.45 3.51 7.41
N LEU A 96 -8.14 3.63 7.26
CA LEU A 96 -7.16 3.35 8.33
C LEU A 96 -7.36 4.30 9.52
N LYS A 97 -7.54 5.60 9.27
CA LYS A 97 -7.88 6.57 10.31
C LYS A 97 -9.16 6.19 11.05
N ARG A 98 -10.22 5.82 10.32
CA ARG A 98 -11.48 5.36 10.94
C ARG A 98 -11.26 4.14 11.85
N ARG A 99 -10.34 3.24 11.50
CA ARG A 99 -9.95 2.14 12.39
C ARG A 99 -9.24 2.68 13.63
N HIS A 100 -8.24 3.53 13.45
CA HIS A 100 -7.48 4.12 14.55
C HIS A 100 -8.42 4.80 15.56
N ASP A 101 -9.33 5.63 15.07
CA ASP A 101 -10.33 6.33 15.89
C ASP A 101 -11.24 5.35 16.65
N ALA A 102 -11.58 4.20 16.05
CA ALA A 102 -12.50 3.23 16.62
C ALA A 102 -11.85 2.24 17.61
N THR A 103 -10.58 1.86 17.39
CA THR A 103 -9.91 0.81 18.18
C THR A 103 -8.78 1.32 19.06
N GLY A 104 -8.22 2.50 18.75
CA GLY A 104 -7.01 3.05 19.36
C GLY A 104 -5.70 2.41 18.87
N ASP A 105 -5.77 1.42 17.96
CA ASP A 105 -4.57 0.84 17.35
C ASP A 105 -4.04 1.75 16.25
N ILE A 106 -2.72 1.82 16.06
CA ILE A 106 -2.12 2.50 14.91
C ILE A 106 -1.96 1.47 13.77
N PRO A 107 -2.72 1.58 12.66
CA PRO A 107 -2.59 0.66 11.55
C PRO A 107 -1.33 0.93 10.72
N ILE A 108 -0.85 -0.08 10.02
CA ILE A 108 0.34 0.03 9.16
C ILE A 108 -0.10 0.16 7.69
N TYR A 109 0.45 1.14 6.99
CA TYR A 109 0.26 1.32 5.56
C TYR A 109 1.56 1.20 4.79
N ILE A 110 1.68 0.13 4.00
CA ILE A 110 2.82 -0.12 3.12
C ILE A 110 2.43 0.30 1.72
N HIS A 111 2.99 1.41 1.23
CA HIS A 111 2.71 1.97 -0.08
C HIS A 111 3.94 1.81 -0.98
N THR A 112 3.77 1.24 -2.18
CA THR A 112 4.86 1.11 -3.13
C THR A 112 4.82 2.22 -4.18
N SER A 113 5.51 3.33 -3.92
CA SER A 113 5.60 4.46 -4.84
C SER A 113 6.55 4.17 -6.00
N GLY A 114 7.82 3.92 -5.67
CA GLY A 114 8.86 3.45 -6.58
C GLY A 114 9.70 4.53 -7.25
N THR A 115 10.89 4.12 -7.69
CA THR A 115 11.95 4.96 -8.29
C THR A 115 11.59 5.76 -9.54
N GLY A 116 10.37 5.59 -10.06
CA GLY A 116 9.81 6.47 -11.09
C GLY A 116 9.80 7.94 -10.67
N VAL A 117 9.68 8.21 -9.36
CA VAL A 117 9.74 9.57 -8.77
C VAL A 117 11.06 10.29 -9.07
N LEU A 118 12.15 9.57 -9.31
CA LEU A 118 13.47 10.13 -9.64
C LEU A 118 13.67 10.35 -11.14
N SER A 119 12.67 10.02 -11.96
CA SER A 119 12.77 10.13 -13.42
C SER A 119 12.85 11.58 -13.87
N ASP A 120 13.65 11.82 -14.90
CA ASP A 120 13.77 13.09 -15.57
C ASP A 120 13.46 12.97 -17.07
N HIS A 121 13.63 14.06 -17.80
CA HIS A 121 13.46 14.10 -19.26
C HIS A 121 14.78 13.91 -20.02
N ALA A 122 15.78 13.24 -19.43
CA ALA A 122 17.05 13.01 -20.11
C ALA A 122 16.93 12.07 -21.32
N ASN A 123 15.84 11.30 -21.43
CA ASN A 123 15.58 10.37 -22.54
C ASN A 123 16.75 9.40 -22.82
N GLY A 124 17.53 9.05 -21.79
CA GLY A 124 18.72 8.20 -21.90
C GLY A 124 19.94 8.88 -22.57
N ILE A 125 19.88 10.18 -22.85
CA ILE A 125 20.98 10.95 -23.47
C ILE A 125 22.03 11.33 -22.43
N GLN A 126 21.60 11.58 -21.20
CA GLN A 126 22.44 12.01 -20.10
C GLN A 126 22.08 11.22 -18.84
N LYS A 127 23.05 11.03 -17.95
CA LYS A 127 22.82 10.53 -16.60
C LYS A 127 22.93 11.70 -15.62
N SER A 128 22.15 11.65 -14.55
CA SER A 128 22.42 12.49 -13.38
C SER A 128 23.67 11.98 -12.65
N GLU A 129 24.46 12.91 -12.10
CA GLU A 129 25.53 12.58 -11.14
C GLU A 129 25.01 12.57 -9.68
N LEU A 130 23.78 13.03 -9.46
CA LEU A 130 23.13 12.97 -8.16
C LEU A 130 22.74 11.52 -7.84
N ILE A 131 23.30 10.98 -6.76
CA ILE A 131 22.98 9.66 -6.23
C ILE A 131 22.03 9.83 -5.06
N TYR A 132 20.88 9.17 -5.12
CA TYR A 132 19.91 9.15 -4.02
C TYR A 132 20.24 8.05 -3.01
N ASN A 133 20.04 8.35 -1.73
CA ASN A 133 20.18 7.43 -0.60
C ASN A 133 18.90 7.45 0.24
N ASP A 134 18.18 6.34 0.28
CA ASP A 134 16.93 6.22 1.05
C ASP A 134 17.11 6.40 2.57
N LEU A 135 18.36 6.35 3.06
CA LEU A 135 18.70 6.66 4.45
C LEU A 135 18.89 8.17 4.71
N ASP A 136 18.84 9.00 3.67
CA ASP A 136 18.92 10.46 3.76
C ASP A 136 17.53 11.09 3.52
N PRO A 137 16.73 11.31 4.58
CA PRO A 137 15.37 11.82 4.44
C PRO A 137 15.33 13.25 3.87
N ASP A 138 16.34 14.08 4.12
CA ASP A 138 16.37 15.45 3.60
C ASP A 138 16.50 15.44 2.07
N GLN A 139 17.26 14.47 1.53
CA GLN A 139 17.38 14.29 0.08
C GLN A 139 16.04 13.89 -0.56
N ILE A 140 15.31 12.97 0.07
CA ILE A 140 13.98 12.55 -0.40
C ILE A 140 12.97 13.70 -0.28
N GLU A 141 13.01 14.45 0.81
CA GLU A 141 12.12 15.59 1.03
C GLU A 141 12.37 16.74 0.04
N SER A 142 13.57 16.82 -0.55
CA SER A 142 13.93 17.80 -1.59
C SER A 142 13.34 17.52 -2.97
N ILE A 143 12.76 16.33 -3.20
CA ILE A 143 12.17 15.95 -4.49
C ILE A 143 11.00 16.89 -4.83
N PRO A 144 10.97 17.50 -6.04
CA PRO A 144 9.93 18.44 -6.43
C PRO A 144 8.54 17.82 -6.44
N LEU A 145 7.50 18.59 -6.05
CA LEU A 145 6.10 18.16 -6.13
C LEU A 145 5.65 17.74 -7.54
N SER A 146 6.30 18.26 -8.57
CA SER A 146 6.02 17.92 -9.97
C SER A 146 6.59 16.58 -10.41
N ALA A 147 7.42 15.95 -9.59
CA ALA A 147 7.95 14.61 -9.87
C ALA A 147 6.80 13.58 -9.90
N PRO A 148 6.92 12.51 -10.70
CA PRO A 148 5.94 11.42 -10.71
C PRO A 148 5.67 10.91 -9.29
N HIS A 149 4.43 10.55 -8.98
CA HIS A 149 4.01 9.98 -7.69
C HIS A 149 4.16 10.90 -6.46
N ARG A 150 4.96 11.96 -6.50
CA ARG A 150 5.36 12.74 -5.30
C ARG A 150 4.17 13.34 -4.53
N GLN A 151 3.12 13.76 -5.24
CA GLN A 151 1.90 14.24 -4.59
C GLN A 151 1.23 13.16 -3.75
N ILE A 152 1.27 11.89 -4.20
CA ILE A 152 0.71 10.74 -3.49
C ILE A 152 1.60 10.41 -2.28
N ASP A 153 2.92 10.39 -2.46
CA ASP A 153 3.87 10.13 -1.37
C ASP A 153 3.68 11.07 -0.19
N ILE A 154 3.49 12.35 -0.47
CA ILE A 154 3.29 13.36 0.56
C ILE A 154 2.01 13.12 1.34
N GLU A 155 0.93 12.70 0.70
CA GLU A 155 -0.31 12.38 1.41
C GLU A 155 -0.14 11.18 2.35
N VAL A 156 0.68 10.20 1.96
CA VAL A 156 1.02 9.06 2.80
C VAL A 156 1.89 9.48 4.00
N VAL A 157 2.94 10.28 3.74
CA VAL A 157 3.86 10.77 4.78
C VAL A 157 3.16 11.74 5.73
N ASP A 158 2.25 12.58 5.25
CA ASP A 158 1.50 13.53 6.09
C ASP A 158 0.53 12.79 7.02
N ALA A 159 -0.09 11.69 6.57
CA ALA A 159 -0.92 10.84 7.41
C ALA A 159 -0.12 10.16 8.55
N ASP A 160 1.11 9.74 8.26
CA ASP A 160 2.06 9.22 9.26
C ASP A 160 2.48 10.30 10.26
N LYS A 161 2.87 11.49 9.79
CA LYS A 161 3.22 12.65 10.63
C LYS A 161 2.06 13.10 11.52
N ALA A 162 0.81 12.93 11.08
CA ALA A 162 -0.39 13.21 11.87
C ALA A 162 -0.68 12.15 12.95
N GLY A 163 0.03 11.02 12.94
CA GLY A 163 -0.15 9.91 13.88
C GLY A 163 -1.38 9.05 13.61
N GLU A 164 -1.94 9.14 12.40
CA GLU A 164 -3.18 8.43 12.01
C GLU A 164 -2.91 6.97 11.61
N LEU A 165 -1.69 6.69 11.16
CA LEU A 165 -1.17 5.40 10.72
C LEU A 165 0.36 5.40 10.85
N GLU A 166 1.00 4.24 10.77
CA GLU A 166 2.44 4.12 10.53
C GLU A 166 2.67 3.77 9.05
N THR A 167 3.60 4.42 8.37
CA THR A 167 3.89 4.11 6.96
C THR A 167 5.27 3.54 6.67
N LEU A 168 5.32 2.70 5.65
CA LEU A 168 6.54 2.33 4.93
C LEU A 168 6.28 2.65 3.45
N THR A 169 6.90 3.73 2.97
CA THR A 169 6.93 4.07 1.54
C THR A 169 8.34 3.90 1.00
N ASN A 170 8.46 3.33 -0.20
CA ASN A 170 9.73 3.21 -0.90
C ASN A 170 9.76 4.21 -2.08
N PHE A 171 10.84 4.98 -2.16
CA PHE A 171 11.12 5.87 -3.28
C PHE A 171 11.99 5.18 -4.33
#